data_AF-A0A1G1NFQ2-F1
#
_entry.id   AF-A0A1G1NFQ2-F1
#
_cell.length_a   1.000
_cell.length_b   1.000
_cell.length_c   1.000
_cell.angle_alpha   90.00
_cell.angle_beta   90.00
_cell.angle_gamma   90.00
#
_symmetry.space_group_name_H-M   'P 1'
#
loop_
_entity.id
_entity.type
_entity.pdbx_description
1 polymer ?
#
loop_
_entity_poly.entity_id
_entity_poly.type
_entity_poly.pdbx_seq_one_letter_code
_entity_poly.pdbx_strand_id
1 'polypeptide(L)'
;MQERRTTIRKSHYARMQYCPAEDLELRDGRIADVSERGTGVLMRERHRSGELVTLGFSLPGAEDTLTATGIIRWSGPESPKGNWHRAGVEWLPLEDATRNRLHQFLETAKPAPERRTTSGAGTFVRRAALIASAVAIGLLGWGLYRWASRVEMENTELVSSVQRRDAIIHFLGQEGQRLKFELDDAHQRLAETAGAVERLDAQAQFFGKEVERLNQDVAQFQRSYLESREERAQLMQRVLTLEQEKTSLAKRLNSVDELKLAIREAIERRKQVQQADRLAILKTKRDAQEQWLSQGNRGYLVRDGRPTIGRSTVWIRVHEPETVASISAPPIVHTDEAPAP
;
A
#
# COMPACT_ATOMS: atom_id res chain seq x y z
N MET A 1 54.63 33.82 16.75
CA MET A 1 55.36 34.06 15.50
C MET A 1 54.45 34.81 14.54
N GLN A 2 54.72 36.09 14.24
CA GLN A 2 54.01 36.82 13.20
C GLN A 2 54.68 36.47 11.85
N GLU A 3 54.08 35.55 11.11
CA GLU A 3 54.46 35.28 9.73
C GLU A 3 54.35 36.59 8.93
N ARG A 4 55.50 37.06 8.43
CA ARG A 4 55.57 38.16 7.49
C ARG A 4 54.92 37.69 6.19
N ARG A 5 53.62 37.98 6.04
CA ARG A 5 52.85 37.71 4.83
C ARG A 5 53.50 38.42 3.64
N THR A 6 53.87 37.64 2.63
CA THR A 6 54.25 38.12 1.29
C THR A 6 53.02 38.73 0.62
N THR A 7 52.72 39.98 0.97
CA THR A 7 51.73 40.79 0.26
C THR A 7 52.44 41.64 -0.77
N ILE A 8 52.13 41.41 -2.04
CA ILE A 8 52.57 42.31 -3.09
C ILE A 8 51.70 43.56 -3.00
N ARG A 9 52.18 44.57 -2.27
CA ARG A 9 51.63 45.93 -2.26
C ARG A 9 52.08 46.66 -3.53
N LYS A 10 51.70 46.12 -4.69
CA LYS A 10 51.92 46.79 -5.97
C LYS A 10 50.53 47.06 -6.51
N SER A 11 50.13 48.33 -6.49
CA SER A 11 48.91 48.83 -7.12
C SER A 11 49.03 48.68 -8.65
N HIS A 12 49.00 47.45 -9.14
CA HIS A 12 48.87 47.15 -10.56
C HIS A 12 47.41 46.85 -10.78
N TYR A 13 46.70 47.87 -11.25
CA TYR A 13 45.31 47.76 -11.65
C TYR A 13 45.22 46.89 -12.90
N ALA A 14 45.12 45.57 -12.72
CA ALA A 14 44.75 44.67 -13.79
C ALA A 14 43.24 44.80 -14.04
N ARG A 15 42.82 44.72 -15.30
CA ARG A 15 41.39 44.61 -15.64
C ARG A 15 40.87 43.29 -15.08
N MET A 16 39.67 43.35 -14.54
CA MET A 16 38.98 42.20 -13.98
C MET A 16 37.54 42.26 -14.48
N GLN A 17 36.97 41.11 -14.76
CA GLN A 17 35.53 40.93 -14.86
C GLN A 17 35.07 40.18 -13.62
N TYR A 18 33.91 40.54 -13.09
CA TYR A 18 33.35 39.84 -11.95
C TYR A 18 31.87 39.58 -12.15
N CYS A 19 31.41 38.53 -11.50
CA CYS A 19 30.03 38.10 -11.52
C CYS A 19 29.59 37.87 -10.07
N PRO A 20 28.62 38.64 -9.55
CA PRO A 20 27.92 38.28 -8.33
C PRO A 20 27.24 36.92 -8.52
N ALA A 21 27.22 36.09 -7.49
CA ALA A 21 26.64 34.74 -7.58
C ALA A 21 25.13 34.75 -7.89
N GLU A 22 24.43 35.85 -7.56
CA GLU A 22 22.98 35.97 -7.68
C GLU A 22 22.52 36.40 -9.10
N ASP A 23 23.31 37.21 -9.80
CA ASP A 23 22.83 37.92 -10.99
C ASP A 23 23.37 37.36 -12.31
N LEU A 24 24.42 36.53 -12.31
CA LEU A 24 25.09 35.99 -13.52
C LEU A 24 25.57 37.04 -14.55
N GLU A 25 25.48 38.33 -14.23
CA GLU A 25 25.91 39.43 -15.09
C GLU A 25 27.40 39.74 -14.90
N LEU A 26 28.14 39.76 -16.03
CA LEU A 26 29.54 40.16 -16.07
C LEU A 26 29.68 41.68 -15.92
N ARG A 27 30.43 42.10 -14.90
CA ARG A 27 30.69 43.51 -14.57
C ARG A 27 32.19 43.81 -14.60
N ASP A 28 32.54 45.03 -14.99
CA ASP A 28 33.92 45.47 -15.05
C ASP A 28 34.45 45.92 -13.69
N GLY A 29 35.66 45.47 -13.35
CA GLY A 29 36.38 45.82 -12.14
C GLY A 29 37.88 45.94 -12.34
N ARG A 30 38.60 46.22 -11.25
CA ARG A 30 40.06 46.23 -11.24
C ARG A 30 40.58 45.53 -10.01
N ILE A 31 41.65 44.76 -10.17
CA ILE A 31 42.38 44.17 -9.04
C ILE A 31 43.47 45.13 -8.60
N ALA A 32 43.59 45.38 -7.30
CA ALA A 32 44.54 46.32 -6.73
C ALA A 32 45.69 45.64 -5.99
N ASP A 33 45.40 44.56 -5.24
CA ASP A 33 46.37 43.83 -4.43
C ASP A 33 46.05 42.33 -4.50
N VAL A 34 47.03 41.45 -4.73
CA VAL A 34 46.79 40.00 -4.80
C VAL A 34 47.66 39.29 -3.77
N SER A 35 47.08 38.30 -3.09
CA SER A 35 47.74 37.43 -2.14
C SER A 35 47.20 36.00 -2.27
N GLU A 36 47.87 35.05 -1.63
CA GLU A 36 47.46 33.64 -1.62
C GLU A 36 46.08 33.41 -1.01
N ARG A 37 45.64 34.28 -0.11
CA ARG A 37 44.35 34.13 0.61
C ARG A 37 43.25 35.04 0.09
N GLY A 38 43.59 36.03 -0.73
CA GLY A 38 42.60 36.98 -1.19
C GLY A 38 43.16 38.09 -2.05
N THR A 39 42.29 38.99 -2.45
CA THR A 39 42.63 40.15 -3.26
C THR A 39 41.87 41.39 -2.82
N GLY A 40 42.48 42.56 -2.99
CA GLY A 40 41.78 43.83 -2.99
C GLY A 40 41.26 44.12 -4.40
N VAL A 41 39.96 44.39 -4.52
CA VAL A 41 39.29 44.74 -5.77
C VAL A 41 38.72 46.16 -5.72
N LEU A 42 38.59 46.76 -6.88
CA LEU A 42 37.82 47.97 -7.14
C LEU A 42 36.64 47.59 -8.05
N MET A 43 35.43 47.83 -7.55
CA MET A 43 34.17 47.51 -8.20
C MET A 43 33.36 48.80 -8.36
N ARG A 44 32.51 48.88 -9.39
CA ARG A 44 31.64 50.06 -9.59
C ARG A 44 30.51 50.13 -8.58
N GLU A 45 30.10 48.97 -8.10
CA GLU A 45 29.01 48.84 -7.16
C GLU A 45 29.52 48.45 -5.78
N ARG A 46 28.71 48.79 -4.77
CA ARG A 46 29.00 48.47 -3.40
C ARG A 46 28.42 47.11 -3.06
N HIS A 47 29.30 46.17 -2.80
CA HIS A 47 28.95 44.84 -2.33
C HIS A 47 28.92 44.74 -0.81
N ARG A 48 28.09 43.85 -0.27
CA ARG A 48 27.99 43.60 1.17
C ARG A 48 29.03 42.57 1.62
N SER A 49 29.43 42.68 2.89
CA SER A 49 30.27 41.65 3.51
C SER A 49 29.48 40.34 3.58
N GLY A 50 30.09 39.22 3.20
CA GLY A 50 29.47 37.90 3.10
C GLY A 50 29.03 37.50 1.69
N GLU A 51 28.96 38.43 0.73
CA GLU A 51 28.57 38.10 -0.65
C GLU A 51 29.63 37.26 -1.35
N LEU A 52 29.15 36.30 -2.16
CA LEU A 52 29.98 35.48 -3.03
C LEU A 52 30.17 36.18 -4.38
N VAL A 53 31.42 36.22 -4.82
CA VAL A 53 31.78 36.81 -6.09
C VAL A 53 32.78 35.93 -6.84
N THR A 54 32.53 35.71 -8.12
CA THR A 54 33.47 35.04 -9.02
C THR A 54 34.21 36.10 -9.83
N LEU A 55 35.54 36.07 -9.76
CA LEU A 55 36.43 37.04 -10.41
C LEU A 55 37.19 36.35 -11.54
N GLY A 56 37.08 36.90 -12.74
CA GLY A 56 37.94 36.62 -13.88
C GLY A 56 39.00 37.70 -14.04
N PHE A 57 40.28 37.38 -13.94
CA PHE A 57 41.36 38.36 -14.05
C PHE A 57 42.64 37.80 -14.66
N SER A 58 43.37 38.65 -15.38
CA SER A 58 44.70 38.33 -15.90
C SER A 58 45.79 38.84 -14.96
N LEU A 59 46.77 38.01 -14.63
CA LEU A 59 47.96 38.45 -13.91
C LEU A 59 48.88 39.27 -14.83
N PRO A 60 49.59 40.30 -14.33
CA PRO A 60 50.52 41.07 -15.16
C PRO A 60 51.57 40.18 -15.83
N GLY A 61 51.63 40.22 -17.16
CA GLY A 61 52.56 39.40 -17.95
C GLY A 61 52.08 37.98 -18.26
N ALA A 62 50.89 37.59 -17.78
CA ALA A 62 50.21 36.36 -18.18
C ALA A 62 49.15 36.67 -19.25
N GLU A 63 49.08 35.86 -20.30
CA GLU A 63 48.03 35.95 -21.33
C GLU A 63 46.73 35.25 -20.87
N ASP A 64 46.84 34.29 -19.95
CA ASP A 64 45.71 33.53 -19.43
C ASP A 64 44.90 34.33 -18.41
N THR A 65 43.57 34.21 -18.53
CA THR A 65 42.62 34.70 -17.50
C THR A 65 42.43 33.62 -16.44
N LEU A 66 42.65 33.98 -15.18
CA LEU A 66 42.34 33.14 -14.02
C LEU A 66 40.92 33.42 -13.55
N THR A 67 40.20 32.36 -13.17
CA THR A 67 38.88 32.47 -12.54
C THR A 67 38.96 31.98 -11.10
N ALA A 68 38.52 32.80 -10.16
CA ALA A 68 38.52 32.47 -8.74
C ALA A 68 37.25 32.98 -8.05
N THR A 69 36.65 32.12 -7.22
CA THR A 69 35.50 32.50 -6.39
C THR A 69 35.96 32.86 -4.99
N GLY A 70 35.40 33.93 -4.43
CA GLY A 70 35.70 34.37 -3.07
C GLY A 70 34.53 35.03 -2.37
N ILE A 71 34.70 35.25 -1.08
CA ILE A 71 33.73 35.93 -0.21
C ILE A 71 34.24 37.34 0.07
N ILE A 72 33.36 38.32 -0.06
CA ILE A 72 33.66 39.71 0.28
C ILE A 72 33.75 39.84 1.80
N ARG A 73 34.92 40.16 2.33
CA ARG A 73 35.15 40.32 3.77
C ARG A 73 34.90 41.74 4.25
N TRP A 74 35.21 42.72 3.43
CA TRP A 74 34.97 44.13 3.72
C TRP A 74 34.71 44.89 2.44
N SER A 75 33.88 45.92 2.53
CA SER A 75 33.72 46.95 1.50
C SER A 75 33.94 48.32 2.11
N GLY A 76 34.78 49.10 1.46
CA GLY A 76 35.15 50.46 1.84
C GLY A 76 34.26 51.51 1.19
N PRO A 77 34.37 52.77 1.65
CA PRO A 77 33.71 53.90 0.99
C PRO A 77 34.22 54.07 -0.44
N GLU A 78 33.46 54.83 -1.24
CA GLU A 78 33.86 55.23 -2.58
C GLU A 78 35.23 55.90 -2.56
N SER A 79 36.06 55.56 -3.54
CA SER A 79 37.38 56.16 -3.68
C SER A 79 37.25 57.66 -3.97
N PRO A 80 38.02 58.54 -3.30
CA PRO A 80 37.98 59.97 -3.58
C PRO A 80 38.44 60.34 -5.00
N LYS A 81 38.96 59.36 -5.78
CA LYS A 81 39.44 59.54 -7.15
C LYS A 81 38.50 58.94 -8.22
N GLY A 82 37.27 58.57 -7.86
CA GLY A 82 36.22 58.19 -8.82
C GLY A 82 35.24 57.14 -8.26
N ASN A 83 34.22 56.84 -9.07
CA ASN A 83 33.09 55.94 -8.76
C ASN A 83 33.45 54.46 -8.65
N TRP A 84 34.42 54.16 -7.79
CA TRP A 84 34.91 52.82 -7.50
C TRP A 84 34.88 52.58 -6.00
N HIS A 85 34.25 51.49 -5.59
CA HIS A 85 34.27 50.99 -4.22
C HIS A 85 35.40 49.97 -4.07
N ARG A 86 36.17 50.09 -2.99
CA ARG A 86 37.20 49.11 -2.68
C ARG A 86 36.59 47.97 -1.87
N ALA A 87 36.85 46.73 -2.24
CA ALA A 87 36.46 45.57 -1.45
C ALA A 87 37.64 44.63 -1.26
N GLY A 88 37.61 43.87 -0.16
CA GLY A 88 38.54 42.77 0.08
C GLY A 88 37.83 41.44 -0.10
N VAL A 89 38.32 40.63 -1.02
CA VAL A 89 37.80 39.29 -1.32
C VAL A 89 38.75 38.27 -0.72
N GLU A 90 38.22 37.37 0.12
CA GLU A 90 38.95 36.17 0.57
C GLU A 90 38.61 35.02 -0.37
N TRP A 91 39.63 34.33 -0.87
CA TRP A 91 39.44 33.19 -1.78
C TRP A 91 38.77 32.03 -1.06
N LEU A 92 37.78 31.43 -1.71
CA LEU A 92 37.39 30.06 -1.40
C LEU A 92 38.51 29.09 -1.82
N PRO A 93 38.47 27.80 -1.43
CA PRO A 93 39.45 26.82 -1.86
C PRO A 93 39.66 26.87 -3.38
N LEU A 94 40.83 27.37 -3.79
CA LEU A 94 41.20 27.47 -5.19
C LEU A 94 41.57 26.09 -5.72
N GLU A 95 41.22 25.81 -6.97
CA GLU A 95 41.74 24.67 -7.72
C GLU A 95 43.28 24.71 -7.73
N ASP A 96 43.90 23.54 -7.67
CA ASP A 96 45.36 23.42 -7.53
C ASP A 96 46.11 24.10 -8.70
N ALA A 97 45.56 24.04 -9.92
CA ALA A 97 46.14 24.72 -11.07
C ALA A 97 46.17 26.25 -10.88
N THR A 98 45.06 26.84 -10.43
CA THR A 98 44.95 28.29 -10.16
C THR A 98 45.82 28.70 -8.98
N ARG A 99 45.85 27.87 -7.92
CA ARG A 99 46.69 28.10 -6.73
C ARG A 99 48.17 28.09 -7.07
N ASN A 100 48.64 27.11 -7.85
CA ASN A 100 50.04 26.98 -8.23
C ASN A 100 50.49 28.16 -9.11
N ARG A 101 49.65 28.59 -10.06
CA ARG A 101 49.91 29.78 -10.89
C ARG A 101 50.01 31.05 -10.06
N LEU A 102 49.06 31.23 -9.13
CA LEU A 102 49.05 32.37 -8.21
C LEU A 102 50.32 32.40 -7.35
N HIS A 103 50.69 31.25 -6.79
CA HIS A 103 51.90 31.10 -5.98
C HIS A 103 53.17 31.40 -6.79
N GLN A 104 53.31 30.82 -7.98
CA GLN A 104 54.44 31.08 -8.88
C GLN A 104 54.55 32.57 -9.26
N PHE A 105 53.43 33.23 -9.50
CA PHE A 105 53.41 34.68 -9.75
C PHE A 105 53.88 35.46 -8.52
N LEU A 106 53.40 35.12 -7.32
CA LEU A 106 53.78 35.80 -6.09
C LEU A 106 55.26 35.60 -5.74
N GLU A 107 55.84 34.43 -6.05
CA GLU A 107 57.27 34.17 -5.88
C GLU A 107 58.14 34.94 -6.87
N THR A 108 57.71 35.03 -8.14
CA THR A 108 58.48 35.68 -9.21
C THR A 108 58.38 37.20 -9.18
N ALA A 109 57.26 37.74 -8.70
CA ALA A 109 57.04 39.17 -8.59
C ALA A 109 57.82 39.76 -7.39
N LYS A 110 59.11 40.07 -7.62
CA LYS A 110 59.99 40.75 -6.65
C LYS A 110 59.32 42.01 -6.05
N PRO A 111 59.42 42.25 -4.73
CA PRO A 111 58.96 43.51 -4.14
C PRO A 111 59.77 44.67 -4.72
N ALA A 112 59.08 45.65 -5.31
CA ALA A 112 59.71 46.90 -5.75
C ALA A 112 60.27 47.65 -4.53
N PRO A 113 61.43 48.32 -4.63
CA PRO A 113 62.01 49.03 -3.50
C PRO A 113 61.06 50.13 -3.01
N GLU A 114 60.82 50.16 -1.69
CA GLU A 114 60.06 51.19 -1.01
C GLU A 114 60.56 52.59 -1.42
N ARG A 115 59.70 53.40 -2.04
CA ARG A 115 59.93 54.85 -2.15
C ARG A 115 59.90 55.44 -0.73
N ARG A 116 61.07 55.50 -0.09
CA ARG A 116 61.32 56.36 1.06
C ARG A 116 61.11 57.80 0.61
N THR A 117 60.05 58.44 1.10
CA THR A 117 59.92 59.90 1.04
C THR A 117 60.92 60.51 2.00
N THR A 118 62.13 60.82 1.52
CA THR A 118 63.07 61.67 2.24
C THR A 118 62.65 63.13 2.04
N SER A 119 61.93 63.70 3.01
CA SER A 119 61.78 65.15 3.11
C SER A 119 63.06 65.74 3.71
N GLY A 120 63.86 66.38 2.88
CA GLY A 120 64.95 67.24 3.31
C GLY A 120 64.41 68.65 3.62
N ALA A 121 64.78 69.16 4.79
CA ALA A 121 64.92 70.58 5.13
C ALA A 121 65.70 70.58 6.46
N GLY A 122 66.96 70.98 6.49
CA GLY A 122 67.35 72.38 6.34
C GLY A 122 67.62 72.93 7.74
N THR A 123 68.83 72.70 8.24
CA THR A 123 69.42 73.34 9.41
C THR A 123 69.33 74.86 9.31
N PHE A 124 68.76 75.56 10.29
CA PHE A 124 69.17 76.92 10.63
C PHE A 124 68.74 77.33 12.07
N VAL A 125 69.68 77.99 12.74
CA VAL A 125 69.57 78.84 13.95
C VAL A 125 69.59 78.19 15.34
N ARG A 126 70.83 77.93 15.80
CA ARG A 126 71.25 78.03 17.20
C ARG A 126 71.17 79.51 17.65
N ARG A 127 70.22 79.86 18.53
CA ARG A 127 70.30 80.90 19.61
C ARG A 127 68.94 81.25 20.29
N ALA A 128 67.93 80.38 20.21
CA ALA A 128 66.69 80.46 21.01
C ALA A 128 66.47 79.23 21.93
N ALA A 129 67.55 78.55 22.33
CA ALA A 129 67.50 77.16 22.82
C ALA A 129 67.03 76.97 24.28
N LEU A 130 66.75 78.01 25.06
CA LEU A 130 66.24 77.86 26.43
C LEU A 130 64.75 78.17 26.59
N ILE A 131 64.17 79.00 25.71
CA ILE A 131 62.71 79.23 25.69
C ILE A 131 62.03 78.29 24.67
N ALA A 132 62.69 77.98 23.55
CA ALA A 132 62.16 77.04 22.55
C ALA A 132 62.23 75.57 22.99
N SER A 133 63.12 75.18 23.91
CA SER A 133 63.18 73.81 24.43
C SER A 133 62.06 73.52 25.43
N ALA A 134 61.68 74.48 26.28
CA ALA A 134 60.52 74.35 27.15
C ALA A 134 59.21 74.31 26.34
N VAL A 135 59.09 75.14 25.28
CA VAL A 135 57.93 75.11 24.37
C VAL A 135 57.92 73.84 23.52
N ALA A 136 59.07 73.34 23.06
CA ALA A 136 59.16 72.07 22.33
C ALA A 136 58.85 70.86 23.21
N ILE A 137 59.32 70.83 24.47
CA ILE A 137 58.96 69.80 25.44
C ILE A 137 57.46 69.89 25.80
N GLY A 138 56.91 71.10 25.94
CA GLY A 138 55.48 71.32 26.15
C GLY A 138 54.62 70.87 24.96
N LEU A 139 55.05 71.16 23.72
CA LEU A 139 54.36 70.72 22.49
C LEU A 139 54.49 69.21 22.26
N LEU A 140 55.63 68.61 22.59
CA LEU A 140 55.82 67.15 22.55
C LEU A 140 55.00 66.46 23.63
N GLY A 141 54.97 67.01 24.85
CA GLY A 141 54.11 66.53 25.94
C GLY A 141 52.62 66.63 25.60
N TRP A 142 52.19 67.76 25.00
CA TRP A 142 50.83 67.95 24.52
C TRP A 142 50.48 67.02 23.35
N GLY A 143 51.43 66.79 22.43
CA GLY A 143 51.29 65.84 21.32
C GLY A 143 51.16 64.40 21.81
N LEU A 144 51.99 63.99 22.77
CA LEU A 144 51.92 62.68 23.41
C LEU A 144 50.63 62.50 24.21
N TYR A 145 50.18 63.53 24.93
CA TYR A 145 48.89 63.53 25.63
C TYR A 145 47.72 63.36 24.65
N ARG A 146 47.68 64.15 23.56
CA ARG A 146 46.65 64.00 22.52
C ARG A 146 46.70 62.64 21.82
N TRP A 147 47.89 62.09 21.61
CA TRP A 147 48.04 60.75 21.03
C TRP A 147 47.55 59.69 22.00
N ALA A 148 47.94 59.75 23.28
CA ALA A 148 47.47 58.85 24.32
C ALA A 148 45.94 58.89 24.45
N SER A 149 45.33 60.07 24.51
CA SER A 149 43.86 60.20 24.55
C SER A 149 43.18 59.66 23.28
N ARG A 150 43.78 59.83 22.09
CA ARG A 150 43.26 59.23 20.85
C ARG A 150 43.35 57.70 20.89
N VAL A 151 44.46 57.15 21.36
CA VAL A 151 44.65 55.70 21.52
C VAL A 151 43.67 55.15 22.54
N GLU A 152 43.41 55.84 23.64
CA GLU A 152 42.38 55.46 24.61
C GLU A 152 40.99 55.45 23.96
N MET A 153 40.63 56.47 23.18
CA MET A 153 39.36 56.49 22.45
C MET A 153 39.24 55.33 21.47
N GLU A 154 40.26 55.09 20.63
CA GLU A 154 40.29 53.97 19.68
C GLU A 154 40.23 52.61 20.39
N ASN A 155 40.88 52.47 21.55
CA ASN A 155 40.83 51.25 22.35
C ASN A 155 39.45 51.03 22.97
N THR A 156 38.79 52.09 23.48
CA THR A 156 37.40 51.96 23.97
C THR A 156 36.42 51.59 22.85
N GLU A 157 36.60 52.14 21.65
CA GLU A 157 35.81 51.78 20.47
C GLU A 157 36.05 50.32 20.09
N LEU A 158 37.31 49.88 20.03
CA LEU A 158 37.66 48.49 19.77
C LEU A 158 37.05 47.53 20.79
N VAL A 159 37.14 47.84 22.10
CA VAL A 159 36.54 47.04 23.16
C VAL A 159 35.03 46.91 22.97
N SER A 160 34.33 48.01 22.65
CA SER A 160 32.89 47.97 22.38
C SER A 160 32.55 47.12 21.14
N SER A 161 33.40 47.17 20.11
CA SER A 161 33.23 46.37 18.90
C SER A 161 33.44 44.87 19.15
N VAL A 162 34.40 44.52 20.02
CA VAL A 162 34.67 43.14 20.45
C VAL A 162 33.50 42.62 21.29
N GLN A 163 33.03 43.39 22.27
CA GLN A 163 31.86 43.03 23.08
C GLN A 163 30.61 42.80 22.21
N ARG A 164 30.39 43.64 21.19
CA ARG A 164 29.27 43.45 20.26
C ARG A 164 29.43 42.17 19.44
N ARG A 165 30.65 41.84 18.98
CA ARG A 165 30.91 40.58 18.26
C ARG A 165 30.71 39.38 19.14
N ASP A 166 31.18 39.41 20.38
CA ASP A 166 31.01 38.32 21.34
C ASP A 166 29.53 38.08 21.66
N ALA A 167 28.74 39.14 21.78
CA ALA A 167 27.29 39.03 21.95
C ALA A 167 26.62 38.35 20.74
N ILE A 168 27.03 38.69 19.51
CA ILE A 168 26.52 38.05 18.29
C ILE A 168 26.95 36.58 18.22
N ILE A 169 28.20 36.26 18.56
CA ILE A 169 28.69 34.88 18.59
C ILE A 169 27.90 34.05 19.59
N HIS A 170 27.64 34.58 20.79
CA HIS A 170 26.80 33.91 21.78
C HIS A 170 25.38 33.70 21.28
N PHE A 171 24.77 34.70 20.65
CA PHE A 171 23.43 34.59 20.07
C PHE A 171 23.36 33.52 18.97
N LEU A 172 24.30 33.54 18.01
CA LEU A 172 24.38 32.52 16.96
C LEU A 172 24.66 31.13 17.53
N GLY A 173 25.42 31.04 18.63
CA GLY A 173 25.62 29.80 19.36
C GLY A 173 24.33 29.25 19.95
N GLN A 174 23.49 30.11 20.53
CA GLN A 174 22.17 29.74 21.07
C GLN A 174 21.19 29.33 19.96
N GLU A 175 21.14 30.08 18.86
CA GLU A 175 20.33 29.70 17.69
C GLU A 175 20.79 28.39 17.07
N GLY A 176 22.10 28.17 16.95
CA GLY A 176 22.65 26.91 16.45
C GLY A 176 22.26 25.71 17.33
N GLN A 177 22.28 25.87 18.65
CA GLN A 177 21.80 24.84 19.57
C GLN A 177 20.30 24.61 19.43
N ARG A 178 19.50 25.68 19.33
CA ARG A 178 18.05 25.59 19.14
C ARG A 178 17.69 24.85 17.85
N LEU A 179 18.29 25.23 16.73
CA LEU A 179 18.07 24.58 15.44
C LEU A 179 18.48 23.11 15.47
N LYS A 180 19.54 22.76 16.21
CA LYS A 180 19.93 21.37 16.41
C LYS A 180 18.87 20.59 17.16
N PHE A 181 18.32 21.14 18.24
CA PHE A 181 17.21 20.50 18.97
C PHE A 181 15.96 20.34 18.11
N GLU A 182 15.61 21.36 17.32
CA GLU A 182 14.47 21.30 16.39
C GLU A 182 14.69 20.24 15.29
N LEU A 183 15.92 20.10 14.79
CA LEU A 183 16.28 19.08 13.81
C LEU A 183 16.23 17.66 14.41
N ASP A 184 16.74 17.48 15.63
CA ASP A 184 16.71 16.20 16.33
C ASP A 184 15.26 15.78 16.65
N ASP A 185 14.40 16.72 17.08
CA ASP A 185 12.96 16.48 17.29
C ASP A 185 12.25 16.13 15.97
N ALA A 186 12.56 16.83 14.88
CA ALA A 186 12.01 16.51 13.56
C ALA A 186 12.43 15.10 13.10
N HIS A 187 13.68 14.70 13.31
CA HIS A 187 14.14 13.33 13.01
C HIS A 187 13.42 12.28 13.85
N GLN A 188 13.20 12.55 15.13
CA GLN A 188 12.46 11.64 16.00
C GLN A 188 11.01 11.47 15.51
N ARG A 189 10.33 12.57 15.19
CA ARG A 189 8.96 12.51 14.62
C ARG A 189 8.92 11.77 13.28
N LEU A 190 9.92 11.95 12.42
CA LEU A 190 10.03 11.19 11.17
C LEU A 190 10.20 9.69 11.44
N ALA A 191 11.02 9.30 12.42
CA ALA A 191 11.17 7.89 12.80
C ALA A 191 9.87 7.30 13.38
N GLU A 192 9.16 8.06 14.22
CA GLU A 192 7.86 7.65 14.78
C GLU A 192 6.79 7.48 13.69
N THR A 193 6.71 8.42 12.76
CA THR A 193 5.78 8.33 11.62
C THR A 193 6.13 7.19 10.67
N ALA A 194 7.42 6.96 10.38
CA ALA A 194 7.87 5.82 9.59
C ALA A 194 7.46 4.49 10.24
N GLY A 195 7.63 4.35 11.56
CA GLY A 195 7.17 3.17 12.30
C GLY A 195 5.65 3.01 12.30
N ALA A 196 4.88 4.10 12.30
CA ALA A 196 3.42 4.05 12.17
C ALA A 196 2.99 3.58 10.77
N VAL A 197 3.67 4.04 9.71
CA VAL A 197 3.42 3.61 8.33
C VAL A 197 3.72 2.12 8.16
N GLU A 198 4.82 1.61 8.73
CA GLU A 198 5.16 0.19 8.67
C GLU A 198 4.11 -0.69 9.37
N ARG A 199 3.56 -0.24 10.51
CA ARG A 199 2.46 -0.95 11.19
C ARG A 199 1.17 -0.96 10.36
N LEU A 200 0.86 0.16 9.70
CA LEU A 200 -0.31 0.24 8.82
C LEU A 200 -0.15 -0.66 7.59
N ASP A 201 1.06 -0.75 7.02
CA ASP A 201 1.34 -1.67 5.92
C ASP A 201 1.18 -3.14 6.35
N ALA A 202 1.70 -3.50 7.53
CA ALA A 202 1.50 -4.84 8.09
C ALA A 202 0.02 -5.16 8.33
N GLN A 203 -0.78 -4.19 8.81
CA GLN A 203 -2.23 -4.35 8.95
C GLN A 203 -2.93 -4.51 7.59
N ALA A 204 -2.56 -3.71 6.59
CA ALA A 204 -3.11 -3.81 5.25
C ALA A 204 -2.84 -5.19 4.61
N GLN A 205 -1.62 -5.70 4.77
CA GLN A 205 -1.25 -7.05 4.31
C GLN A 205 -2.04 -8.14 5.05
N PHE A 206 -2.26 -7.98 6.36
CA PHE A 206 -3.09 -8.89 7.14
C PHE A 206 -4.54 -8.92 6.64
N PHE A 207 -5.18 -7.74 6.49
CA PHE A 207 -6.54 -7.65 5.95
C PHE A 207 -6.63 -8.17 4.52
N GLY A 208 -5.60 -7.95 3.68
CA GLY A 208 -5.53 -8.51 2.34
C GLY A 208 -5.60 -10.05 2.34
N LYS A 209 -4.87 -10.71 3.25
CA LYS A 209 -4.92 -12.17 3.42
C LYS A 209 -6.28 -12.64 3.95
N GLU A 210 -6.89 -11.87 4.85
CA GLU A 210 -8.21 -12.20 5.41
C GLU A 210 -9.33 -12.08 4.37
N VAL A 211 -9.28 -11.06 3.52
CA VAL A 211 -10.19 -10.91 2.36
C VAL A 211 -10.03 -12.06 1.37
N GLU A 212 -8.78 -12.44 1.05
CA GLU A 212 -8.52 -13.57 0.14
C GLU A 212 -9.07 -14.89 0.71
N ARG A 213 -8.88 -15.13 2.01
CA ARG A 213 -9.45 -16.29 2.70
C ARG A 213 -10.99 -16.27 2.65
N LEU A 214 -11.60 -15.14 2.95
CA LEU A 214 -13.06 -15.01 2.91
C LEU A 214 -13.61 -15.26 1.50
N ASN A 215 -12.90 -14.82 0.47
CA ASN A 215 -13.28 -15.07 -0.92
C ASN A 215 -13.23 -16.58 -1.27
N GLN A 216 -12.21 -17.30 -0.77
CA GLN A 216 -12.13 -18.75 -0.90
C GLN A 216 -13.28 -19.45 -0.18
N ASP A 217 -13.63 -19.02 1.03
CA ASP A 217 -14.75 -19.55 1.81
C ASP A 217 -16.08 -19.31 1.08
N VAL A 218 -16.31 -18.11 0.54
CA VAL A 218 -17.51 -17.79 -0.26
C VAL A 218 -17.60 -18.69 -1.50
N ALA A 219 -16.49 -18.90 -2.21
CA ALA A 219 -16.47 -19.81 -3.36
C ALA A 219 -16.79 -21.26 -2.96
N GLN A 220 -16.31 -21.71 -1.80
CA GLN A 220 -16.63 -23.03 -1.26
C GLN A 220 -18.12 -23.15 -0.90
N PHE A 221 -18.69 -22.14 -0.24
CA PHE A 221 -20.12 -22.12 0.08
C PHE A 221 -21.00 -22.13 -1.18
N GLN A 222 -20.61 -21.40 -2.23
CA GLN A 222 -21.34 -21.43 -3.50
C GLN A 222 -21.33 -22.82 -4.14
N ARG A 223 -20.20 -23.53 -4.12
CA ARG A 223 -20.12 -24.92 -4.61
C ARG A 223 -21.00 -25.85 -3.79
N SER A 224 -20.89 -25.79 -2.46
CA SER A 224 -21.72 -26.60 -1.57
C SER A 224 -23.22 -26.33 -1.75
N TYR A 225 -23.61 -25.07 -1.96
CA TYR A 225 -24.99 -24.71 -2.25
C TYR A 225 -25.51 -25.32 -3.57
N LEU A 226 -24.68 -25.29 -4.63
CA LEU A 226 -25.02 -25.92 -5.91
C LEU A 226 -25.18 -27.44 -5.77
N GLU A 227 -24.25 -28.09 -5.07
CA GLU A 227 -24.29 -29.54 -4.79
C GLU A 227 -25.57 -29.92 -4.02
N SER A 228 -25.86 -29.25 -2.90
CA SER A 228 -27.10 -29.50 -2.15
C SER A 228 -28.37 -29.21 -2.96
N ARG A 229 -28.34 -28.26 -3.89
CA ARG A 229 -29.46 -27.99 -4.80
C ARG A 229 -29.65 -29.13 -5.80
N GLU A 230 -28.57 -29.66 -6.35
CA GLU A 230 -28.58 -30.82 -7.24
C GLU A 230 -29.08 -32.07 -6.52
N GLU A 231 -28.59 -32.35 -5.30
CA GLU A 231 -29.07 -33.44 -4.45
C GLU A 231 -30.58 -33.32 -4.19
N ARG A 232 -31.06 -32.11 -3.84
CA ARG A 232 -32.48 -31.85 -3.64
C ARG A 232 -33.29 -32.12 -4.91
N ALA A 233 -32.79 -31.74 -6.08
CA ALA A 233 -33.45 -32.01 -7.36
C ALA A 233 -33.51 -33.51 -7.66
N GLN A 234 -32.42 -34.24 -7.40
CA GLN A 234 -32.37 -35.71 -7.56
C GLN A 234 -33.33 -36.42 -6.60
N LEU A 235 -33.39 -35.99 -5.34
CA LEU A 235 -34.32 -36.53 -4.35
C LEU A 235 -35.77 -36.25 -4.75
N MET A 236 -36.10 -35.04 -5.22
CA MET A 236 -37.44 -34.75 -5.74
C MET A 236 -37.80 -35.64 -6.92
N GLN A 237 -36.87 -35.88 -7.84
CA GLN A 237 -37.10 -36.79 -8.97
C GLN A 237 -37.36 -38.23 -8.48
N ARG A 238 -36.60 -38.71 -7.50
CA ARG A 238 -36.82 -40.03 -6.86
C ARG A 238 -38.18 -40.13 -6.18
N VAL A 239 -38.60 -39.09 -5.47
CA VAL A 239 -39.93 -39.05 -4.84
C VAL A 239 -41.02 -39.14 -5.90
N LEU A 240 -40.90 -38.41 -7.02
CA LEU A 240 -41.86 -38.48 -8.13
C LEU A 240 -41.92 -39.87 -8.78
N THR A 241 -40.78 -40.53 -9.01
CA THR A 241 -40.80 -41.91 -9.53
C THR A 241 -41.44 -42.88 -8.54
N LEU A 242 -41.13 -42.77 -7.24
CA LEU A 242 -41.75 -43.60 -6.21
C LEU A 242 -43.27 -43.37 -6.11
N GLU A 243 -43.75 -42.13 -6.29
CA GLU A 243 -45.18 -41.85 -6.37
C GLU A 243 -45.84 -42.47 -7.61
N GLN A 244 -45.17 -42.43 -8.76
CA GLN A 244 -45.63 -43.12 -9.98
C GLN A 244 -45.67 -44.64 -9.79
N GLU A 245 -44.65 -45.22 -9.17
CA GLU A 245 -44.62 -46.65 -8.83
C GLU A 245 -45.75 -47.00 -7.86
N LYS A 246 -45.93 -46.24 -6.79
CA LYS A 246 -47.03 -46.40 -5.82
C LYS A 246 -48.39 -46.37 -6.50
N THR A 247 -48.64 -45.40 -7.38
CA THR A 247 -49.91 -45.31 -8.12
C THR A 247 -50.09 -46.45 -9.13
N SER A 248 -49.02 -46.91 -9.78
CA SER A 248 -49.06 -48.08 -10.67
C SER A 248 -49.36 -49.38 -9.92
N LEU A 249 -48.77 -49.56 -8.72
CA LEU A 249 -49.02 -50.69 -7.84
C LEU A 249 -50.44 -50.65 -7.29
N ALA A 250 -50.94 -49.48 -6.91
CA ALA A 250 -52.33 -49.31 -6.48
C ALA A 250 -53.32 -49.69 -7.60
N LYS A 251 -53.05 -49.29 -8.85
CA LYS A 251 -53.86 -49.73 -10.01
C LYS A 251 -53.80 -51.25 -10.22
N ARG A 252 -52.61 -51.85 -10.11
CA ARG A 252 -52.44 -53.32 -10.20
C ARG A 252 -53.20 -54.04 -9.10
N LEU A 253 -53.11 -53.57 -7.86
CA LEU A 253 -53.87 -54.11 -6.72
C LEU A 253 -55.38 -54.05 -6.97
N ASN A 254 -55.90 -52.90 -7.43
CA ASN A 254 -57.31 -52.76 -7.80
C ASN A 254 -57.70 -53.75 -8.92
N SER A 255 -56.86 -53.93 -9.94
CA SER A 255 -57.13 -54.89 -11.02
C SER A 255 -57.15 -56.34 -10.55
N VAL A 256 -56.36 -56.70 -9.53
CA VAL A 256 -56.38 -58.04 -8.93
C VAL A 256 -57.69 -58.27 -8.19
N ASP A 257 -58.20 -57.26 -7.49
CA ASP A 257 -59.49 -57.37 -6.81
C ASP A 257 -60.66 -57.44 -7.80
N GLU A 258 -60.59 -56.70 -8.92
CA GLU A 258 -61.51 -56.88 -10.05
C GLU A 258 -61.43 -58.30 -10.64
N LEU A 259 -60.23 -58.85 -10.78
CA LEU A 259 -60.03 -60.20 -11.32
C LEU A 259 -60.57 -61.28 -10.37
N LYS A 260 -60.44 -61.09 -9.05
CA LYS A 260 -61.08 -61.96 -8.04
C LYS A 260 -62.61 -61.90 -8.14
N LEU A 261 -63.18 -60.71 -8.34
CA LEU A 261 -64.62 -60.55 -8.55
C LEU A 261 -65.09 -61.28 -9.82
N ALA A 262 -64.38 -61.12 -10.93
CA ALA A 262 -64.69 -61.81 -12.18
C ALA A 262 -64.61 -63.34 -12.06
N ILE A 263 -63.62 -63.88 -11.33
CA ILE A 263 -63.53 -65.32 -11.05
C ILE A 263 -64.73 -65.79 -10.22
N ARG A 264 -65.13 -65.04 -9.19
CA ARG A 264 -66.28 -65.38 -8.37
C ARG A 264 -67.56 -65.41 -9.21
N GLU A 265 -67.78 -64.40 -10.05
CA GLU A 265 -68.94 -64.33 -10.95
C GLU A 265 -68.91 -65.46 -12.00
N ALA A 266 -67.74 -65.80 -12.54
CA ALA A 266 -67.59 -66.91 -13.48
C ALA A 266 -67.90 -68.28 -12.83
N ILE A 267 -67.48 -68.48 -11.58
CA ILE A 267 -67.83 -69.67 -10.78
C ILE A 267 -69.34 -69.71 -10.52
N GLU A 268 -69.96 -68.58 -10.19
CA GLU A 268 -71.41 -68.48 -9.97
C GLU A 268 -72.19 -68.77 -11.26
N ARG A 269 -71.81 -68.18 -12.39
CA ARG A 269 -72.40 -68.49 -13.71
C ARG A 269 -72.24 -69.96 -14.06
N ARG A 270 -71.06 -70.55 -13.81
CA ARG A 270 -70.85 -71.99 -14.03
C ARG A 270 -71.76 -72.83 -13.15
N LYS A 271 -71.95 -72.46 -11.87
CA LYS A 271 -72.90 -73.13 -10.97
C LYS A 271 -74.34 -72.98 -11.47
N GLN A 272 -74.76 -71.80 -11.92
CA GLN A 272 -76.09 -71.56 -12.48
C GLN A 272 -76.33 -72.37 -13.76
N VAL A 273 -75.36 -72.41 -14.68
CA VAL A 273 -75.41 -73.25 -15.89
C VAL A 273 -75.48 -74.73 -15.51
N GLN A 274 -74.66 -75.20 -14.57
CA GLN A 274 -74.74 -76.59 -14.09
C GLN A 274 -76.09 -76.92 -13.44
N GLN A 275 -76.70 -75.98 -12.71
CA GLN A 275 -78.04 -76.14 -12.15
C GLN A 275 -79.10 -76.16 -13.27
N ALA A 276 -79.01 -75.26 -14.25
CA ALA A 276 -79.91 -75.21 -15.39
C ALA A 276 -79.80 -76.47 -16.26
N ASP A 277 -78.59 -76.94 -16.55
CA ASP A 277 -78.32 -78.20 -17.27
C ASP A 277 -78.86 -79.39 -16.48
N ARG A 278 -78.68 -79.41 -15.15
CA ARG A 278 -79.25 -80.46 -14.31
C ARG A 278 -80.77 -80.45 -14.36
N LEU A 279 -81.40 -79.28 -14.33
CA LEU A 279 -82.85 -79.14 -14.49
C LEU A 279 -83.31 -79.53 -15.91
N ALA A 280 -82.55 -79.21 -16.94
CA ALA A 280 -82.81 -79.60 -18.32
C ALA A 280 -82.71 -81.12 -18.50
N ILE A 281 -81.68 -81.76 -17.94
CA ILE A 281 -81.53 -83.23 -17.93
C ILE A 281 -82.67 -83.89 -17.16
N LEU A 282 -83.10 -83.31 -16.03
CA LEU A 282 -84.26 -83.81 -15.30
C LEU A 282 -85.55 -83.66 -16.12
N LYS A 283 -85.70 -82.55 -16.86
CA LYS A 283 -86.83 -82.32 -17.75
C LYS A 283 -86.82 -83.29 -18.93
N THR A 284 -85.69 -83.49 -19.61
CA THR A 284 -85.59 -84.47 -20.71
C THR A 284 -85.79 -85.90 -20.21
N LYS A 285 -85.33 -86.25 -19.01
CA LYS A 285 -85.67 -87.54 -18.38
C LYS A 285 -87.17 -87.67 -18.10
N ARG A 286 -87.82 -86.60 -17.64
CA ARG A 286 -89.27 -86.56 -17.44
C ARG A 286 -90.02 -86.71 -18.76
N ASP A 287 -89.62 -85.97 -19.79
CA ASP A 287 -90.22 -86.03 -21.13
C ASP A 287 -90.00 -87.42 -21.78
N ALA A 288 -88.81 -88.02 -21.59
CA ALA A 288 -88.52 -89.39 -22.03
C ALA A 288 -89.31 -90.45 -21.24
N GLN A 289 -89.58 -90.20 -19.96
CA GLN A 289 -90.42 -91.07 -19.12
C GLN A 289 -91.91 -90.95 -19.49
N GLU A 290 -92.38 -89.76 -19.84
CA GLU A 290 -93.72 -89.54 -20.44
C GLU A 290 -93.83 -90.21 -21.82
N GLN A 291 -92.79 -90.16 -22.65
CA GLN A 291 -92.72 -90.91 -23.91
C GLN A 291 -92.74 -92.43 -23.69
N TRP A 292 -92.03 -92.95 -22.68
CA TRP A 292 -92.05 -94.37 -22.33
C TRP A 292 -93.44 -94.83 -21.83
N LEU A 293 -94.15 -93.99 -21.07
CA LEU A 293 -95.53 -94.26 -20.64
C LEU A 293 -96.55 -94.19 -21.80
N SER A 294 -96.28 -93.39 -22.83
CA SER A 294 -97.11 -93.32 -24.05
C SER A 294 -96.87 -94.49 -25.02
N GLN A 295 -95.79 -95.24 -24.86
CA GLN A 295 -95.52 -96.47 -25.60
C GLN A 295 -95.95 -97.71 -24.80
N GLY A 296 -97.27 -97.84 -24.68
CA GLY A 296 -97.98 -99.08 -24.97
C GLY A 296 -97.45 -100.38 -24.37
N ASN A 297 -98.10 -100.76 -23.27
CA ASN A 297 -98.33 -102.12 -22.81
C ASN A 297 -98.71 -103.04 -24.01
N ARG A 298 -97.76 -103.84 -24.51
CA ARG A 298 -98.02 -104.98 -25.41
C ARG A 298 -97.25 -106.17 -24.87
N GLY A 299 -98.03 -107.09 -24.30
CA GLY A 299 -97.55 -108.10 -23.37
C GLY A 299 -96.70 -109.19 -23.98
N TYR A 300 -96.07 -109.94 -23.09
CA TYR A 300 -95.80 -111.37 -23.27
C TYR A 300 -96.06 -112.11 -21.97
N LEU A 301 -96.70 -113.26 -22.15
CA LEU A 301 -97.16 -114.24 -21.20
C LEU A 301 -96.25 -115.46 -21.36
N VAL A 302 -95.39 -115.76 -20.39
CA VAL A 302 -94.57 -117.00 -20.26
C VAL A 302 -94.30 -117.12 -18.75
N ARG A 303 -95.07 -117.87 -17.94
CA ARG A 303 -95.25 -119.32 -17.82
C ARG A 303 -93.95 -120.14 -17.81
N ASP A 304 -93.70 -120.72 -16.63
CA ASP A 304 -92.70 -121.73 -16.26
C ASP A 304 -91.31 -121.26 -15.85
N GLY A 305 -90.92 -121.73 -14.67
CA GLY A 305 -89.85 -121.16 -13.85
C GLY A 305 -88.45 -121.60 -14.25
N ARG A 306 -87.51 -120.68 -14.04
CA ARG A 306 -86.15 -120.85 -13.47
C ARG A 306 -85.47 -119.47 -13.44
N PRO A 307 -84.96 -118.99 -12.29
CA PRO A 307 -84.19 -117.75 -12.24
C PRO A 307 -82.73 -118.01 -12.68
N THR A 308 -82.37 -117.58 -13.88
CA THR A 308 -80.97 -117.39 -14.29
C THR A 308 -80.51 -115.99 -13.90
N ILE A 309 -79.82 -115.89 -12.75
CA ILE A 309 -78.63 -115.05 -12.47
C ILE A 309 -78.79 -113.52 -12.71
N GLY A 310 -78.46 -112.63 -11.77
CA GLY A 310 -77.68 -112.84 -10.58
C GLY A 310 -77.35 -111.57 -9.81
N ARG A 311 -76.61 -111.84 -8.74
CA ARG A 311 -75.98 -110.94 -7.77
C ARG A 311 -75.47 -109.64 -8.42
N SER A 312 -76.05 -108.51 -8.05
CA SER A 312 -75.26 -107.31 -7.81
C SER A 312 -75.91 -106.46 -6.73
N THR A 313 -75.11 -106.24 -5.68
CA THR A 313 -75.35 -105.40 -4.52
C THR A 313 -75.47 -103.94 -4.94
N VAL A 314 -76.62 -103.31 -4.71
CA VAL A 314 -76.76 -101.86 -4.78
C VAL A 314 -76.61 -101.30 -3.36
N TRP A 315 -75.48 -100.65 -3.11
CA TRP A 315 -75.19 -99.96 -1.87
C TRP A 315 -75.71 -98.53 -1.94
N ILE A 316 -76.53 -98.17 -0.95
CA ILE A 316 -77.00 -96.80 -0.70
C ILE A 316 -75.90 -96.05 0.05
N ARG A 317 -75.51 -94.87 -0.44
CA ARG A 317 -74.75 -93.89 0.36
C ARG A 317 -75.50 -92.57 0.38
N VAL A 318 -76.00 -92.23 1.56
CA VAL A 318 -76.51 -90.91 1.92
C VAL A 318 -75.34 -90.14 2.52
N HIS A 319 -75.06 -88.95 2.02
CA HIS A 319 -74.12 -88.01 2.63
C HIS A 319 -74.90 -86.81 3.18
N GLU A 320 -74.79 -86.59 4.48
CA GLU A 320 -75.25 -85.38 5.17
C GLU A 320 -74.24 -84.23 4.96
N PRO A 321 -74.67 -82.95 4.95
CA PRO A 321 -73.78 -81.81 4.78
C PRO A 321 -73.19 -81.29 6.09
N GLU A 322 -71.88 -81.05 6.11
CA GLU A 322 -71.17 -80.35 7.19
C GLU A 322 -71.51 -78.86 7.26
N THR A 323 -71.56 -78.36 8.50
CA THR A 323 -71.88 -77.01 8.94
C THR A 323 -70.73 -76.02 8.67
N VAL A 324 -71.11 -74.80 8.28
CA VAL A 324 -70.22 -73.68 7.98
C VAL A 324 -69.68 -73.07 9.27
N ALA A 325 -68.36 -73.05 9.44
CA ALA A 325 -67.68 -72.31 10.50
C ALA A 325 -67.56 -70.82 10.12
N SER A 326 -68.13 -69.95 10.97
CA SER A 326 -67.99 -68.50 10.96
C SER A 326 -66.57 -68.09 11.35
N ILE A 327 -65.87 -67.35 10.49
CA ILE A 327 -64.58 -66.74 10.81
C ILE A 327 -64.75 -65.24 11.02
N SER A 328 -64.30 -64.86 12.22
CA SER A 328 -64.14 -63.56 12.82
C SER A 328 -63.41 -62.53 11.95
N ALA A 329 -63.86 -61.28 12.04
CA ALA A 329 -63.13 -60.09 11.60
C ALA A 329 -61.85 -59.84 12.44
N PRO A 330 -60.86 -59.11 11.90
CA PRO A 330 -59.82 -58.47 12.70
C PRO A 330 -59.94 -56.92 12.72
N PRO A 331 -59.23 -56.25 13.66
CA PRO A 331 -59.59 -54.93 14.19
C PRO A 331 -58.86 -53.75 13.53
N ILE A 332 -59.43 -52.57 13.77
CA ILE A 332 -58.94 -51.24 13.41
C ILE A 332 -57.70 -50.91 14.26
N VAL A 333 -56.60 -50.52 13.60
CA VAL A 333 -55.38 -50.01 14.25
C VAL A 333 -55.33 -48.50 14.08
N HIS A 334 -55.38 -47.77 15.21
CA HIS A 334 -55.06 -46.35 15.32
C HIS A 334 -53.57 -46.11 15.07
N THR A 335 -53.24 -45.06 14.32
CA THR A 335 -51.89 -44.49 14.26
C THR A 335 -51.98 -43.04 14.72
N ASP A 336 -51.44 -42.78 15.92
CA ASP A 336 -51.09 -41.46 16.43
C ASP A 336 -49.81 -41.00 15.73
N GLU A 337 -49.83 -39.80 15.16
CA GLU A 337 -48.64 -39.08 14.71
C GLU A 337 -48.78 -37.62 15.14
N ALA A 338 -47.92 -37.19 16.07
CA ALA A 338 -47.71 -35.81 16.44
C ALA A 338 -46.19 -35.52 16.42
N PRO A 339 -45.72 -34.48 15.73
CA PRO A 339 -44.34 -34.03 15.84
C PRO A 339 -44.18 -32.98 16.94
N ALA A 340 -43.10 -33.10 17.70
CA ALA A 340 -42.58 -32.08 18.62
C ALA A 340 -41.61 -31.12 17.87
N PRO A 341 -41.38 -29.89 18.38
CA PRO A 341 -40.68 -28.80 17.69
C PRO A 341 -39.16 -28.97 17.58
#